data_AF-A0AAJ2M5W6-F1
#
_entry.id   AF-A0AAJ2M5W6-F1
#
_cell.length_a   1.000
_cell.length_b   1.000
_cell.length_c   1.000
_cell.angle_alpha   90.00
_cell.angle_beta   90.00
_cell.angle_gamma   90.00
#
_symmetry.space_group_name_H-M   'P 1'
#
loop_
_entity.id
_entity.type
_entity.pdbx_description
1 polymer ?
#
loop_
_entity_poly.entity_id
_entity_poly.type
_entity_poly.pdbx_seq_one_letter_code
_entity_poly.pdbx_strand_id
1 'polypeptide(L)'
;MTKQPVSVNGVVRWKDVGVSDEAHGKTNDVKVGVLRQEIGEVLRNVRQRQGRTLREVSHSARVSLGYLSEVERGQKEASSELLASICAALDIPMSQMLREVADRLAYAEGTFIPDTVPSELTEEFTREMRQLRGGTAAGAH
;
A
#
# COMPACT_ATOMS: atom_id res chain seq x y z
N MET A 1 -9.56 -36.72 18.59
CA MET A 1 -9.03 -35.45 19.12
C MET A 1 -9.03 -35.57 20.63
N THR A 2 -7.85 -35.59 21.26
CA THR A 2 -7.71 -35.97 22.67
C THR A 2 -7.46 -34.71 23.49
N LYS A 3 -8.45 -34.28 24.29
CA LYS A 3 -8.28 -33.17 25.24
C LYS A 3 -7.69 -33.73 26.54
N GLN A 4 -6.65 -33.10 27.07
CA GLN A 4 -6.15 -33.42 28.41
C GLN A 4 -6.48 -32.30 29.40
N PRO A 5 -6.96 -32.63 30.61
CA PRO A 5 -7.19 -31.65 31.65
C PRO A 5 -5.85 -31.21 32.26
N VAL A 6 -5.64 -29.90 32.34
CA VAL A 6 -4.49 -29.28 33.00
C VAL A 6 -4.98 -28.31 34.07
N SER A 7 -4.35 -28.37 35.25
CA SER A 7 -4.70 -27.52 36.40
C SER A 7 -3.73 -26.34 36.49
N VAL A 8 -4.27 -25.12 36.47
CA VAL A 8 -3.50 -23.89 36.71
C VAL A 8 -4.23 -23.08 37.78
N ASN A 9 -3.56 -22.81 38.90
CA ASN A 9 -4.11 -22.07 40.05
C ASN A 9 -5.46 -22.63 40.55
N GLY A 10 -5.62 -23.96 40.54
CA GLY A 10 -6.84 -24.64 41.02
C GLY A 10 -8.00 -24.67 40.04
N VAL A 11 -7.85 -24.11 38.83
CA VAL A 11 -8.87 -24.18 37.76
C VAL A 11 -8.47 -25.22 36.73
N VAL A 12 -9.34 -26.22 36.52
CA VAL A 12 -9.15 -27.25 35.49
C VAL A 12 -9.55 -26.69 34.13
N ARG A 13 -8.57 -26.55 33.22
CA ARG A 13 -8.79 -26.17 31.83
C ARG A 13 -8.50 -27.36 30.91
N TRP A 14 -9.27 -27.48 29.83
CA TRP A 14 -9.12 -28.54 28.84
C TRP A 14 -8.32 -28.01 27.65
N LYS A 15 -7.08 -28.51 27.47
CA LYS A 15 -6.22 -28.12 26.35
C LYS A 15 -6.22 -29.23 25.29
N ASP A 16 -6.35 -28.85 24.02
CA ASP A 16 -6.17 -29.77 22.89
C ASP A 16 -4.69 -30.13 22.76
N VAL A 17 -4.38 -31.43 22.79
CA VAL A 17 -3.01 -31.93 22.64
C VAL A 17 -2.88 -32.53 21.24
N GLY A 18 -2.07 -31.89 20.38
CA GLY A 18 -1.73 -32.42 19.04
C GLY A 18 -1.81 -31.44 17.87
N VAL A 19 -2.16 -30.16 18.08
CA VAL A 19 -1.98 -29.13 17.06
C VAL A 19 -0.65 -28.44 17.34
N SER A 20 0.32 -28.61 16.44
CA SER A 20 1.55 -27.82 16.41
C SER A 20 1.17 -26.35 16.25
N ASP A 21 1.32 -25.60 17.33
CA ASP A 21 0.82 -24.23 17.51
C ASP A 21 1.79 -23.19 16.91
N GLU A 22 2.29 -23.43 15.70
CA GLU A 22 3.25 -22.53 15.02
C GLU A 22 2.59 -21.54 14.03
N ALA A 23 1.26 -21.37 14.08
CA ALA A 23 0.54 -20.48 13.17
C ALA A 23 -0.29 -19.39 13.86
N HIS A 24 -0.01 -19.06 15.12
CA HIS A 24 -0.57 -17.86 15.74
C HIS A 24 0.42 -16.70 15.59
N GLY A 25 0.62 -16.30 14.33
CA GLY A 25 1.18 -14.99 14.01
C GLY A 25 0.37 -13.95 14.75
N LYS A 26 1.03 -13.20 15.65
CA LYS A 26 0.44 -12.07 16.37
C LYS A 26 -0.35 -11.27 15.34
N THR A 27 -1.66 -11.21 15.48
CA THR A 27 -2.48 -10.20 14.82
C THR A 27 -1.97 -8.87 15.37
N ASN A 28 -0.94 -8.32 14.73
CA ASN A 28 -0.66 -6.91 14.84
C ASN A 28 -1.99 -6.28 14.47
N ASP A 29 -2.59 -5.59 15.43
CA ASP A 29 -3.64 -4.62 15.16
C ASP A 29 -3.00 -3.67 14.15
N VAL A 30 -3.16 -3.98 12.87
CA VAL A 30 -2.73 -3.12 11.80
C VAL A 30 -3.60 -1.91 12.00
N LYS A 31 -3.06 -0.90 12.69
CA LYS A 31 -3.60 0.43 12.65
C LYS A 31 -3.43 0.88 11.21
N VAL A 32 -4.42 0.53 10.38
CA VAL A 32 -4.53 1.04 9.02
C VAL A 32 -4.52 2.55 9.20
N GLY A 33 -3.42 3.18 8.79
CA GLY A 33 -3.26 4.63 8.87
C GLY A 33 -4.48 5.27 8.24
N VAL A 34 -5.03 6.30 8.87
CA VAL A 34 -6.20 6.96 8.27
C VAL A 34 -5.74 7.57 6.94
N LEU A 35 -6.51 7.40 5.85
CA LEU A 35 -6.09 7.77 4.49
C LEU A 35 -5.42 9.17 4.40
N ARG A 36 -5.98 10.18 5.09
CA ARG A 36 -5.39 11.54 5.13
C ARG A 36 -3.96 11.59 5.70
N GLN A 37 -3.59 10.68 6.59
CA GLN A 37 -2.24 10.59 7.15
C GLN A 37 -1.26 10.11 6.09
N GLU A 38 -1.62 9.06 5.33
CA GLU A 38 -0.75 8.56 4.26
C GLU A 38 -0.64 9.57 3.12
N ILE A 39 -1.74 10.22 2.73
CA ILE A 39 -1.71 11.33 1.77
C ILE A 39 -0.80 12.46 2.29
N GLY A 40 -0.99 12.89 3.53
CA GLY A 40 -0.20 13.96 4.14
C GLY A 40 1.30 13.65 4.15
N GLU A 41 1.66 12.42 4.54
CA GLU A 41 3.04 11.97 4.56
C GLU A 41 3.64 11.87 3.15
N VAL A 42 2.92 11.36 2.14
CA VAL A 42 3.42 11.36 0.75
C VAL A 42 3.71 12.77 0.26
N LEU A 43 2.76 13.70 0.43
CA LEU A 43 2.93 15.10 0.03
C LEU A 43 4.13 15.76 0.74
N ARG A 44 4.26 15.52 2.04
CA ARG A 44 5.39 16.00 2.85
C ARG A 44 6.72 15.44 2.35
N ASN A 45 6.79 14.14 2.06
CA ASN A 45 8.00 13.48 1.58
C ASN A 45 8.43 14.02 0.22
N VAL A 46 7.49 14.18 -0.73
CA VAL A 46 7.78 14.80 -2.03
C VAL A 46 8.32 16.22 -1.84
N ARG A 47 7.63 17.05 -1.04
CA ARG A 47 8.08 18.42 -0.77
C ARG A 47 9.50 18.46 -0.19
N GLN A 48 9.79 17.61 0.79
CA GLN A 48 11.10 17.54 1.44
C GLN A 48 12.20 17.05 0.49
N ARG A 49 11.91 16.06 -0.37
CA ARG A 49 12.84 15.60 -1.41
C ARG A 49 13.19 16.70 -2.41
N GLN A 50 12.27 17.61 -2.68
CA GLN A 50 12.51 18.80 -3.51
C GLN A 50 13.26 19.92 -2.77
N GLY A 51 13.51 19.78 -1.46
CA GLY A 51 14.13 20.83 -0.65
C GLY A 51 13.25 22.08 -0.46
N ARG A 52 11.94 21.98 -0.74
CA ARG A 52 11.02 23.13 -0.70
C ARG A 52 10.38 23.29 0.67
N THR A 53 10.17 24.53 1.06
CA THR A 53 9.49 24.91 2.30
C THR A 53 7.97 24.82 2.14
N LEU A 54 7.27 24.70 3.27
CA LEU A 54 5.80 24.82 3.31
C LEU A 54 5.31 26.12 2.67
N ARG A 55 6.04 27.24 2.87
CA ARG A 55 5.67 28.56 2.37
C ARG A 55 5.68 28.62 0.84
N GLU A 56 6.72 28.07 0.21
CA GLU A 56 6.86 28.06 -1.25
C GLU A 56 5.76 27.23 -1.92
N VAL A 57 5.49 26.04 -1.37
CA VAL A 57 4.45 25.15 -1.90
C VAL A 57 3.07 25.71 -1.63
N SER A 58 2.78 26.21 -0.43
CA SER A 58 1.47 26.78 -0.11
C SER A 58 1.14 27.99 -0.99
N HIS A 59 2.15 28.82 -1.28
CA HIS A 59 1.99 29.96 -2.18
C HIS A 59 1.62 29.49 -3.61
N SER A 60 2.35 28.52 -4.13
CA SER A 60 2.12 27.96 -5.48
C SER A 60 0.76 27.25 -5.58
N ALA A 61 0.36 26.52 -4.53
CA ALA A 61 -0.91 25.81 -4.43
C ALA A 61 -2.11 26.71 -4.08
N ARG A 62 -1.88 28.02 -3.85
CA ARG A 62 -2.91 28.99 -3.45
C ARG A 62 -3.70 28.58 -2.20
N VAL A 63 -3.03 27.95 -1.24
CA VAL A 63 -3.58 27.58 0.06
C VAL A 63 -2.82 28.29 1.17
N SER A 64 -3.39 28.35 2.37
CA SER A 64 -2.64 28.89 3.51
C SER A 64 -1.52 27.93 3.93
N LEU A 65 -0.41 28.48 4.42
CA LEU A 65 0.70 27.69 4.98
C LEU A 65 0.22 26.79 6.12
N GLY A 66 -0.65 27.31 6.99
CA GLY A 66 -1.25 26.56 8.09
C GLY A 66 -2.07 25.37 7.59
N TYR A 67 -2.89 25.57 6.56
CA TYR A 67 -3.68 24.50 5.95
C TYR A 67 -2.79 23.40 5.35
N LEU A 68 -1.77 23.76 4.57
CA LEU A 68 -0.83 22.76 4.02
C LEU A 68 -0.11 22.00 5.14
N SER A 69 0.29 22.68 6.22
CA SER A 69 0.89 22.04 7.40
C SER A 69 -0.06 21.07 8.11
N GLU A 70 -1.35 21.40 8.21
CA GLU A 70 -2.35 20.49 8.76
C GLU A 70 -2.60 19.28 7.86
N VAL A 71 -2.62 19.47 6.54
CA VAL A 71 -2.74 18.39 5.55
C VAL A 71 -1.54 17.44 5.62
N GLU A 72 -0.31 17.96 5.61
CA GLU A 72 0.92 17.14 5.69
C GLU A 72 1.04 16.34 6.98
N ARG A 73 0.35 16.77 8.06
CA ARG A 73 0.30 16.06 9.35
C ARG A 73 -0.93 15.15 9.48
N GLY A 74 -1.73 14.99 8.42
CA GLY A 74 -2.95 14.20 8.43
C GLY A 74 -4.01 14.71 9.41
N GLN A 75 -4.06 16.02 9.67
CA GLN A 75 -5.06 16.65 10.56
C GLN A 75 -6.27 17.17 9.81
N LYS A 76 -6.16 17.35 8.49
CA LYS A 76 -7.25 17.79 7.62
C LYS A 76 -7.44 16.83 6.46
N GLU A 77 -8.70 16.55 6.16
CA GLU A 77 -9.11 16.01 4.88
C GLU A 77 -9.04 17.14 3.84
N ALA A 78 -8.32 16.91 2.74
CA ALA A 78 -8.26 17.85 1.63
C ALA A 78 -9.25 17.42 0.54
N SER A 79 -9.95 18.37 -0.06
CA SER A 79 -10.81 18.05 -1.21
C SER A 79 -9.97 17.59 -2.41
N SER A 80 -10.60 16.96 -3.38
CA SER A 80 -9.90 16.51 -4.60
C SER A 80 -9.28 17.67 -5.36
N GLU A 81 -9.93 18.83 -5.39
CA GLU A 81 -9.43 20.06 -6.01
C GLU A 81 -8.21 20.62 -5.27
N LEU A 82 -8.21 20.56 -3.93
CA LEU A 82 -7.06 21.01 -3.12
C LEU A 82 -5.88 20.05 -3.28
N LEU A 83 -6.12 18.73 -3.32
CA LEU A 83 -5.08 17.75 -3.62
C LEU A 83 -4.49 17.99 -5.02
N ALA A 84 -5.34 18.25 -6.02
CA ALA A 84 -4.88 18.58 -7.38
C ALA A 84 -3.99 19.84 -7.38
N SER A 85 -4.40 20.89 -6.66
CA SER A 85 -3.61 22.13 -6.54
C SER A 85 -2.25 21.89 -5.87
N ILE A 86 -2.21 21.09 -4.80
CA ILE A 86 -0.96 20.76 -4.11
C ILE A 86 -0.06 19.87 -4.98
N CYS A 87 -0.60 18.86 -5.67
CA CYS A 87 0.16 18.02 -6.60
C CYS A 87 0.76 18.84 -7.74
N ALA A 88 -0.02 19.75 -8.33
CA ALA A 88 0.45 20.67 -9.35
C ALA A 88 1.55 21.60 -8.82
N ALA A 89 1.38 22.13 -7.60
CA ALA A 89 2.41 22.96 -6.96
C ALA A 89 3.70 22.20 -6.67
N LEU A 90 3.62 20.89 -6.43
CA LEU A 90 4.75 19.98 -6.24
C LEU A 90 5.25 19.36 -7.55
N ASP A 91 4.72 19.72 -8.71
CA ASP A 91 5.11 19.16 -10.01
C ASP A 91 5.10 17.61 -10.03
N ILE A 92 4.08 17.01 -9.42
CA ILE A 92 3.84 15.56 -9.47
C ILE A 92 2.43 15.26 -10.03
N PRO A 93 2.28 14.22 -10.86
CA PRO A 93 0.96 13.73 -11.24
C PRO A 93 0.18 13.20 -10.03
N MET A 94 -1.12 13.49 -9.95
CA MET A 94 -1.98 12.94 -8.89
C MET A 94 -1.98 11.39 -8.87
N SER A 95 -1.90 10.75 -10.04
CA SER A 95 -1.80 9.29 -10.15
C SER A 95 -0.54 8.73 -9.50
N GLN A 96 0.59 9.44 -9.59
CA GLN A 96 1.84 9.05 -8.94
C GLN A 96 1.71 9.20 -7.42
N MET A 97 1.16 10.32 -6.94
CA MET A 97 0.89 10.52 -5.51
C MET A 97 -0.01 9.40 -4.95
N LEU A 98 -1.10 9.07 -5.65
CA LEU A 98 -2.01 8.00 -5.24
C LEU A 98 -1.38 6.62 -5.27
N ARG A 99 -0.46 6.35 -6.21
CA ARG A 99 0.33 5.12 -6.23
C ARG A 99 1.18 5.01 -4.96
N GLU A 100 1.95 6.04 -4.63
CA GLU A 100 2.78 6.04 -3.41
C GLU A 100 1.94 5.88 -2.13
N VAL A 101 0.73 6.46 -2.10
CA VAL A 101 -0.22 6.24 -1.00
C VAL A 101 -0.70 4.79 -0.96
N ALA A 102 -1.06 4.20 -2.11
CA ALA A 102 -1.49 2.81 -2.18
C ALA A 102 -0.38 1.85 -1.74
N ASP A 103 0.87 2.08 -2.15
CA ASP A 103 2.02 1.25 -1.76
C ASP A 103 2.24 1.28 -0.24
N ARG A 104 2.09 2.45 0.38
CA ARG A 104 2.19 2.61 1.85
C ARG A 104 1.07 1.91 2.59
N LEU A 105 -0.16 2.04 2.11
CA LEU A 105 -1.32 1.34 2.69
C LEU A 105 -1.13 -0.17 2.57
N ALA A 106 -0.73 -0.67 1.40
CA ALA A 106 -0.46 -2.08 1.17
C ALA A 106 0.62 -2.59 2.14
N TYR A 107 1.73 -1.84 2.30
CA TYR A 107 2.76 -2.18 3.27
C TYR A 107 2.23 -2.22 4.71
N ALA A 108 1.41 -1.24 5.11
CA ALA A 108 0.79 -1.21 6.43
C ALA A 108 -0.14 -2.42 6.65
N GLU A 109 -0.92 -2.80 5.64
CA GLU A 109 -1.82 -3.96 5.62
C GLU A 109 -1.07 -5.31 5.62
N GLY A 110 0.25 -5.31 5.42
CA GLY A 110 1.02 -6.52 5.16
C GLY A 110 0.72 -7.14 3.79
N THR A 111 0.10 -6.38 2.90
CA THR A 111 -0.20 -6.75 1.51
C THR A 111 1.01 -6.41 0.65
N PHE A 112 1.62 -7.42 0.03
CA PHE A 112 2.64 -7.20 -0.99
C PHE A 112 1.96 -7.14 -2.36
N ILE A 113 1.98 -5.96 -3.00
CA ILE A 113 1.59 -5.80 -4.40
C ILE A 113 2.88 -5.89 -5.22
N PRO A 114 3.09 -6.94 -6.03
CA PRO A 114 4.28 -7.04 -6.86
C PRO A 114 4.29 -5.93 -7.91
N ASP A 115 5.38 -5.15 -7.99
CA ASP A 115 5.62 -4.16 -9.06
C ASP A 115 5.97 -4.81 -10.42
N THR A 116 5.90 -6.13 -10.48
CA THR A 116 6.21 -6.93 -11.66
C THR A 116 5.09 -7.90 -11.94
N VAL A 117 4.97 -8.27 -13.22
CA VAL A 117 4.06 -9.33 -13.62
C VAL A 117 4.54 -10.63 -12.97
N PRO A 118 3.67 -11.39 -12.29
CA PRO A 118 4.04 -12.71 -11.77
C PRO A 118 4.67 -13.57 -12.88
N SER A 119 5.70 -14.34 -12.51
CA SER A 119 6.42 -15.22 -13.44
C SER A 119 5.47 -16.12 -14.22
N GLU A 120 4.44 -16.62 -13.53
CA GLU A 120 3.46 -17.55 -14.06
C GLU A 120 2.66 -16.92 -15.22
N LEU A 121 2.27 -15.65 -15.06
CA LEU A 121 1.52 -14.91 -16.07
C LEU A 121 2.41 -14.53 -17.27
N THR A 122 3.69 -14.25 -17.01
CA THR A 122 4.69 -13.99 -18.06
C THR A 122 4.92 -15.23 -18.92
N GLU A 123 5.02 -16.40 -18.28
CA GLU A 123 5.20 -17.70 -18.94
C GLU A 123 3.98 -18.09 -19.78
N GLU A 124 2.77 -17.90 -19.25
CA GLU A 124 1.51 -18.16 -19.96
C GLU A 124 1.38 -17.28 -21.21
N PHE A 125 1.59 -15.97 -21.09
CA PHE A 125 1.54 -15.04 -22.22
C PHE A 125 2.58 -15.39 -23.29
N THR A 126 3.80 -15.73 -22.88
CA THR A 126 4.87 -16.13 -23.81
C THR A 126 4.50 -17.40 -24.57
N ARG A 127 3.85 -18.36 -23.89
CA ARG A 127 3.36 -19.61 -24.49
C ARG A 127 2.25 -19.36 -25.50
N GLU A 128 1.26 -18.53 -25.17
CA GLU A 128 0.17 -18.14 -26.08
C GLU A 128 0.70 -17.40 -27.32
N MET A 129 1.60 -16.43 -27.14
CA MET A 129 2.21 -15.69 -28.25
C MET A 129 3.01 -16.59 -29.18
N ARG A 130 3.68 -17.62 -28.65
CA ARG A 130 4.40 -18.62 -29.47
C ARG A 130 3.45 -19.47 -30.28
N GLN A 131 2.30 -19.87 -29.73
CA GLN A 131 1.29 -20.64 -30.43
C GLN A 131 0.63 -19.83 -31.56
N LEU A 132 0.37 -18.53 -31.34
CA LEU A 132 -0.17 -17.62 -32.36
C LEU A 132 0.81 -17.36 -33.51
N ARG A 133 2.12 -17.26 -33.22
CA ARG A 133 3.16 -17.06 -34.25
C ARG A 133 3.56 -18.34 -34.99
N GLY A 134 3.28 -19.52 -34.41
CA GLY A 134 3.58 -20.83 -35.01
C GLY A 134 2.54 -21.34 -36.01
N GLY A 135 1.42 -20.65 -36.19
CA GLY A 135 0.28 -21.11 -37.00
C GLY A 135 0.34 -20.87 -38.52
N THR A 136 1.40 -20.27 -39.07
CA THR A 136 1.45 -19.87 -40.50
C THR A 136 2.57 -20.52 -41.33
N ALA A 137 3.28 -21.54 -40.82
CA ALA A 137 4.39 -22.18 -41.54
C ALA A 137 4.18 -23.68 -41.83
N ALA A 138 2.96 -24.10 -42.12
CA ALA A 138 2.68 -25.47 -42.58
C ALA A 138 1.82 -25.43 -43.86
N GLY A 139 2.46 -25.36 -45.02
CA GLY A 139 1.75 -25.48 -46.30
C GLY A 139 2.48 -24.91 -47.52
N ALA A 140 3.74 -25.25 -47.74
CA ALA A 140 4.39 -25.05 -49.04
C ALA A 140 5.54 -26.05 -49.20
N HIS A 141 5.21 -27.30 -49.54
CA HIS A 141 6.06 -28.21 -50.29
C HIS A 141 5.18 -29.20 -51.05
#